data_AF-A0A443VFQ3-F1
#
_entry.id   AF-A0A443VFQ3-F1
#
_cell.length_a   1.000
_cell.length_b   1.000
_cell.length_c   1.000
_cell.angle_alpha   90.00
_cell.angle_beta   90.00
_cell.angle_gamma   90.00
#
_symmetry.space_group_name_H-M   'P 1'
#
loop_
_entity.id
_entity.type
_entity.pdbx_description
1 polymer ?
#
loop_
_entity_poly.entity_id
_entity_poly.type
_entity_poly.pdbx_seq_one_letter_code
_entity_poly.pdbx_strand_id
1 'polypeptide(L)'
;MEQHACRGSSLVKAIKSDAVKDVSKEYLELGLDSLLANDTLKSLPIVNTVVGICNFVGTVRDQVLAKKLLRFIYKLSELDTQERVRMLDKLNEDDKYAGKVGDAIIEIIDKVDSDIKPEIAAKFFIAYTKDLLSYNEFRHCIFSLEKVASFDIDKLPSFLEDQNFAEKYGESVLLGFVNAGLGVNNGGLDGGWIIPTKLCKSFVENALK
;
A
#
# COMPACT_ATOMS: atom_id res chain seq x y z
N MET A 1 -3.56 -14.50 -22.06
CA MET A 1 -4.38 -14.59 -20.82
C MET A 1 -3.75 -15.46 -19.73
N GLU A 2 -2.96 -16.49 -20.07
CA GLU A 2 -2.36 -17.41 -19.07
C GLU A 2 -1.22 -16.83 -18.22
N GLN A 3 -0.48 -15.84 -18.73
CA GLN A 3 0.72 -15.32 -18.06
C GLN A 3 0.43 -14.47 -16.80
N HIS A 4 -0.71 -13.78 -16.76
CA HIS A 4 -1.12 -12.97 -15.59
C HIS A 4 -1.59 -13.85 -14.42
N ALA A 5 -2.41 -14.87 -14.69
CA ALA A 5 -2.93 -15.80 -13.67
C ALA A 5 -1.81 -16.53 -12.88
N CYS A 6 -0.64 -16.71 -13.49
CA CYS A 6 0.53 -17.31 -12.83
C CYS A 6 1.21 -16.36 -11.83
N ARG A 7 1.22 -15.05 -12.08
CA ARG A 7 1.93 -14.06 -11.24
C ARG A 7 1.18 -13.79 -9.95
N GLY A 8 -0.12 -13.48 -10.04
CA GLY A 8 -0.95 -13.25 -8.86
C GLY A 8 -0.96 -14.46 -7.93
N SER A 9 -1.09 -15.68 -8.48
CA SER A 9 -1.06 -16.90 -7.67
C SER A 9 0.31 -17.17 -7.03
N SER A 10 1.42 -16.83 -7.71
CA SER A 10 2.77 -16.92 -7.14
C SER A 10 2.97 -15.94 -5.98
N LEU A 11 2.47 -14.70 -6.11
CA LEU A 11 2.51 -13.71 -5.03
C LEU A 11 1.70 -14.17 -3.82
N VAL A 12 0.49 -14.69 -4.04
CA VAL A 12 -0.37 -15.24 -2.98
C VAL A 12 0.35 -16.38 -2.23
N LYS A 13 0.97 -17.31 -2.95
CA LYS A 13 1.75 -18.40 -2.35
C LYS A 13 2.93 -17.88 -1.52
N ALA A 14 3.66 -16.88 -2.03
CA ALA A 14 4.77 -16.27 -1.32
C ALA A 14 4.30 -15.63 0.00
N ILE A 15 3.25 -14.82 -0.02
CA ILE A 15 2.71 -14.14 1.17
C ILE A 15 2.19 -15.16 2.20
N LYS A 16 1.59 -16.27 1.77
CA LYS A 16 1.13 -17.35 2.68
C LYS A 16 2.26 -18.17 3.29
N SER A 17 3.49 -18.07 2.79
CA SER A 17 4.62 -18.86 3.28
C SER A 17 5.28 -18.24 4.52
N ASP A 18 6.00 -19.06 5.29
CA ASP A 18 6.82 -18.59 6.41
C ASP A 18 8.07 -17.83 5.96
N ALA A 19 8.49 -18.00 4.69
CA ALA A 19 9.67 -17.35 4.12
C ALA A 19 9.56 -15.80 4.07
N VAL A 20 8.35 -15.25 4.28
CA VAL A 20 8.15 -13.80 4.48
C VAL A 20 8.98 -13.27 5.65
N LYS A 21 9.25 -14.09 6.68
CA LYS A 21 10.09 -13.73 7.83
C LYS A 21 11.57 -13.58 7.47
N ASP A 22 12.02 -14.15 6.36
CA ASP A 22 13.42 -14.00 5.94
C ASP A 22 13.63 -12.60 5.35
N VAL A 23 12.65 -12.08 4.60
CA VAL A 23 12.67 -10.69 4.09
C VAL A 23 12.75 -9.68 5.24
N SER A 24 12.06 -9.92 6.34
CA SER A 24 12.07 -9.00 7.48
C SER A 24 13.40 -8.93 8.19
N LYS A 25 14.08 -10.06 8.37
CA LYS A 25 15.41 -10.11 8.98
C LYS A 25 16.41 -9.34 8.13
N GLU A 26 16.48 -9.68 6.85
CA GLU A 26 17.42 -9.04 5.91
C GLU A 26 17.14 -7.55 5.73
N TYR A 27 15.86 -7.15 5.71
CA TYR A 27 15.50 -5.74 5.61
C TYR A 27 16.01 -4.93 6.81
N LEU A 28 15.88 -5.48 8.03
CA LEU A 28 16.36 -4.83 9.25
C LEU A 28 17.89 -4.78 9.32
N GLU A 29 18.57 -5.81 8.81
CA GLU A 29 20.04 -5.91 8.87
C GLU A 29 20.73 -5.08 7.79
N LEU A 30 20.22 -5.11 6.55
CA LEU A 30 20.94 -4.64 5.36
C LEU A 30 20.13 -3.65 4.50
N GLY A 31 18.87 -3.37 4.85
CA GLY A 31 17.97 -2.55 4.05
C GLY A 31 17.47 -3.22 2.76
N LEU A 32 16.59 -2.55 2.03
CA LEU A 32 15.93 -3.14 0.84
C LEU A 32 16.78 -3.19 -0.42
N ASP A 33 17.67 -2.21 -0.59
CA ASP A 33 18.46 -2.10 -1.81
C ASP A 33 19.47 -3.25 -1.91
N SER A 34 19.95 -3.76 -0.78
CA SER A 34 20.85 -4.92 -0.72
C SER A 34 20.15 -6.22 -1.13
N LEU A 35 18.88 -6.41 -0.77
CA LEU A 35 18.08 -7.58 -1.16
C LEU A 35 17.99 -7.78 -2.68
N LEU A 36 17.96 -6.68 -3.43
CA LEU A 36 17.89 -6.71 -4.89
C LEU A 36 19.25 -6.64 -5.58
N ALA A 37 20.29 -6.15 -4.91
CA ALA A 37 21.63 -6.01 -5.47
C ALA A 37 22.50 -7.26 -5.27
N ASN A 38 22.31 -7.99 -4.16
CA ASN A 38 23.15 -9.12 -3.80
C ASN A 38 22.59 -10.44 -4.37
N ASP A 39 23.37 -11.12 -5.21
CA ASP A 39 22.97 -12.38 -5.83
C ASP A 39 22.69 -13.49 -4.82
N THR A 40 23.35 -13.46 -3.65
CA THR A 40 23.04 -14.35 -2.53
C THR A 40 21.65 -14.06 -1.96
N LEU A 41 21.28 -12.79 -1.80
CA LEU A 41 19.96 -12.40 -1.25
C LEU A 41 18.82 -12.62 -2.26
N LYS A 42 19.10 -12.54 -3.56
CA LYS A 42 18.16 -12.96 -4.62
C LYS A 42 17.81 -14.44 -4.54
N SER A 43 18.62 -15.27 -3.89
CA SER A 43 18.32 -16.69 -3.68
C SER A 43 17.23 -16.95 -2.63
N LEU A 44 16.86 -15.92 -1.85
CA LEU A 44 15.75 -16.05 -0.89
C LEU A 44 14.43 -16.34 -1.63
N PRO A 45 13.61 -17.30 -1.17
CA PRO A 45 12.41 -17.74 -1.89
C PRO A 45 11.44 -16.59 -2.23
N ILE A 46 11.25 -15.65 -1.31
CA ILE A 46 10.37 -14.50 -1.52
C ILE A 46 10.96 -13.52 -2.53
N VAL A 47 12.26 -13.20 -2.41
CA VAL A 47 12.94 -12.29 -3.32
C VAL A 47 12.94 -12.86 -4.73
N ASN A 48 13.25 -14.15 -4.89
CA ASN A 48 13.19 -14.83 -6.17
C ASN A 48 11.78 -14.81 -6.77
N THR A 49 10.73 -14.98 -5.95
CA THR A 49 9.34 -14.89 -6.42
C THR A 49 9.01 -13.48 -6.92
N VAL A 50 9.37 -12.44 -6.17
CA VAL A 50 9.15 -11.05 -6.56
C VAL A 50 9.91 -10.70 -7.84
N VAL A 51 11.18 -11.09 -7.92
CA VAL A 51 12.01 -10.93 -9.12
C VAL A 51 11.38 -11.66 -10.31
N GLY A 52 10.85 -12.88 -10.14
CA GLY A 52 10.13 -13.61 -11.18
C GLY A 52 8.82 -12.96 -11.63
N ILE A 53 8.12 -12.25 -10.75
CA ILE A 53 6.93 -11.45 -11.10
C ILE A 53 7.31 -10.24 -11.95
N CYS A 54 8.41 -9.55 -11.59
CA CYS A 54 8.83 -8.29 -12.20
C CYS A 54 9.71 -8.45 -13.45
N ASN A 55 10.49 -9.52 -13.56
CA ASN A 55 11.50 -9.69 -14.63
C ASN A 55 10.87 -9.99 -16.00
N PHE A 56 10.32 -8.97 -16.63
CA PHE A 56 9.90 -9.05 -18.03
C PHE A 56 11.06 -8.74 -18.99
N VAL A 57 11.92 -7.77 -18.67
CA VAL A 57 13.10 -7.40 -19.50
C VAL A 57 14.31 -6.91 -18.66
N GLY A 58 14.18 -6.76 -17.34
CA GLY A 58 15.27 -6.28 -16.47
C GLY A 58 15.40 -4.75 -16.48
N THR A 59 14.28 -4.03 -16.64
CA THR A 59 14.26 -2.56 -16.74
C THR A 59 14.35 -1.89 -15.36
N VAL A 60 14.64 -0.58 -15.35
CA VAL A 60 14.53 0.25 -14.13
C VAL A 60 13.13 0.17 -13.52
N ARG A 61 12.08 0.10 -14.35
CA ARG A 61 10.70 -0.05 -13.87
C ARG A 61 10.51 -1.39 -13.14
N ASP A 62 11.07 -2.47 -13.67
CA ASP A 62 11.00 -3.80 -13.06
C ASP A 62 11.67 -3.80 -11.68
N GLN A 63 12.83 -3.14 -11.55
CA GLN A 63 13.54 -2.98 -10.28
C GLN A 63 12.72 -2.16 -9.27
N VAL A 64 12.10 -1.06 -9.72
CA VAL A 64 11.24 -0.22 -8.88
C VAL A 64 10.02 -1.01 -8.41
N LEU A 65 9.35 -1.77 -9.28
CA LEU A 65 8.22 -2.61 -8.89
C LEU A 65 8.63 -3.70 -7.90
N ALA A 66 9.78 -4.35 -8.13
CA ALA A 66 10.30 -5.37 -7.21
C ALA A 66 10.55 -4.78 -5.81
N LYS A 67 11.16 -3.59 -5.73
CA LYS A 67 11.38 -2.88 -4.47
C LYS A 67 10.07 -2.57 -3.76
N LYS A 68 9.06 -2.08 -4.48
CA LYS A 68 7.74 -1.78 -3.92
C LYS A 68 7.02 -3.03 -3.41
N LEU A 69 7.08 -4.14 -4.15
CA LEU A 69 6.50 -5.42 -3.71
C LEU A 69 7.20 -5.96 -2.46
N LEU A 70 8.52 -5.87 -2.38
CA LEU A 70 9.26 -6.29 -1.18
C LEU A 70 8.92 -5.42 0.03
N ARG A 71 8.71 -4.09 -0.13
CA ARG A 71 8.21 -3.22 0.95
C ARG A 71 6.84 -3.64 1.46
N PHE A 72 5.92 -3.92 0.53
CA PHE A 72 4.59 -4.41 0.87
C PHE A 72 4.68 -5.74 1.65
N ILE A 73 5.44 -6.70 1.15
CA ILE A 73 5.63 -8.02 1.80
C ILE A 73 6.33 -7.88 3.16
N TYR A 74 7.34 -7.01 3.25
CA TYR A 74 7.99 -6.68 4.51
C TYR A 74 6.97 -6.21 5.54
N LYS A 75 6.07 -5.30 5.18
CA LYS A 75 5.06 -4.84 6.14
C LYS A 75 4.12 -5.97 6.58
N LEU A 76 3.80 -6.92 5.69
CA LEU A 76 3.04 -8.12 6.04
C LEU A 76 3.81 -9.13 6.90
N SER A 77 5.13 -9.03 6.99
CA SER A 77 5.95 -9.89 7.85
C SER A 77 5.69 -9.69 9.34
N GLU A 78 5.14 -8.53 9.71
CA GLU A 78 4.71 -8.22 11.08
C GLU A 78 3.50 -9.06 11.52
N LEU A 79 2.75 -9.61 10.56
CA LEU A 79 1.66 -10.54 10.81
C LEU A 79 2.17 -11.98 10.94
N ASP A 80 1.49 -12.77 11.76
CA ASP A 80 1.70 -14.22 11.73
C ASP A 80 1.16 -14.84 10.42
N THR A 81 1.57 -16.08 10.16
CA THR A 81 1.22 -16.78 8.92
C THR A 81 -0.29 -17.01 8.79
N GLN A 82 -1.00 -17.25 9.91
CA GLN A 82 -2.45 -17.41 9.88
C GLN A 82 -3.17 -16.09 9.59
N GLU A 83 -2.68 -14.98 10.13
CA GLU A 83 -3.19 -13.63 9.84
C GLU A 83 -3.01 -13.29 8.35
N ARG A 84 -1.85 -13.57 7.76
CA ARG A 84 -1.63 -13.38 6.30
C ARG A 84 -2.54 -14.24 5.45
N VAL A 85 -2.75 -15.51 5.85
CA VAL A 85 -3.67 -16.42 5.17
C VAL A 85 -5.11 -15.88 5.24
N ARG A 86 -5.58 -15.52 6.44
CA ARG A 86 -6.92 -14.93 6.66
C ARG A 86 -7.13 -13.65 5.84
N MET A 87 -6.12 -12.78 5.77
CA MET A 87 -6.17 -11.57 4.94
C MET A 87 -6.45 -11.91 3.48
N LEU A 88 -5.65 -12.80 2.90
CA LEU A 88 -5.76 -13.17 1.49
C LEU A 88 -7.05 -13.93 1.20
N ASP A 89 -7.51 -14.79 2.11
CA ASP A 89 -8.74 -15.55 1.93
C ASP A 89 -9.97 -14.65 2.01
N LYS A 90 -10.04 -13.73 2.98
CA LYS A 90 -11.12 -12.73 3.08
C LYS A 90 -11.22 -11.87 1.82
N LEU A 91 -10.07 -11.44 1.28
CA LEU A 91 -10.04 -10.69 0.03
C LEU A 91 -10.51 -11.54 -1.16
N ASN A 92 -10.22 -12.85 -1.16
CA ASN A 92 -10.57 -13.75 -2.25
C ASN A 92 -12.02 -14.22 -2.20
N GLU A 93 -12.65 -14.19 -1.02
CA GLU A 93 -14.08 -14.46 -0.82
C GLU A 93 -14.97 -13.28 -1.26
N ASP A 94 -14.42 -12.07 -1.36
CA ASP A 94 -15.13 -10.94 -1.95
C ASP A 94 -15.21 -11.13 -3.48
N ASP A 95 -16.43 -11.19 -4.02
CA ASP A 95 -16.73 -11.41 -5.46
C ASP A 95 -15.90 -10.54 -6.41
N LYS A 96 -15.44 -9.37 -5.94
CA LYS A 96 -14.69 -8.40 -6.73
C LYS A 96 -13.21 -8.75 -6.91
N TYR A 97 -12.65 -9.64 -6.08
CA TYR A 97 -11.27 -10.11 -6.19
C TYR A 97 -11.16 -11.64 -6.33
N ALA A 98 -12.28 -12.35 -6.42
CA ALA A 98 -12.32 -13.80 -6.55
C ALA A 98 -11.35 -14.34 -7.62
N GLY A 99 -10.33 -15.08 -7.14
CA GLY A 99 -9.27 -15.68 -7.95
C GLY A 99 -8.19 -14.71 -8.46
N LYS A 100 -8.26 -13.43 -8.11
CA LYS A 100 -7.41 -12.34 -8.66
C LYS A 100 -6.78 -11.44 -7.61
N VAL A 101 -6.86 -11.77 -6.31
CA VAL A 101 -6.28 -10.97 -5.22
C VAL A 101 -4.80 -10.63 -5.49
N GLY A 102 -4.01 -11.61 -5.93
CA GLY A 102 -2.60 -11.38 -6.24
C GLY A 102 -2.38 -10.39 -7.39
N ASP A 103 -3.18 -10.48 -8.46
CA ASP A 103 -3.10 -9.55 -9.59
C ASP A 103 -3.49 -8.14 -9.18
N ALA A 104 -4.53 -8.01 -8.34
CA ALA A 104 -4.95 -6.74 -7.79
C ALA A 104 -3.89 -6.09 -6.89
N ILE A 105 -3.20 -6.89 -6.06
CA ILE A 105 -2.08 -6.38 -5.25
C ILE A 105 -0.98 -5.86 -6.18
N ILE A 106 -0.58 -6.63 -7.20
CA ILE A 106 0.45 -6.19 -8.15
C ILE A 106 0.06 -4.87 -8.81
N GLU A 107 -1.18 -4.75 -9.27
CA GLU A 107 -1.69 -3.53 -9.91
C GLU A 107 -1.69 -2.31 -8.96
N ILE A 108 -2.14 -2.50 -7.71
CA ILE A 108 -2.14 -1.42 -6.70
C ILE A 108 -0.71 -0.96 -6.41
N ILE A 109 0.22 -1.89 -6.24
CA ILE A 109 1.61 -1.59 -5.90
C ILE A 109 2.39 -0.99 -7.08
N ASP A 110 2.04 -1.33 -8.32
CA ASP A 110 2.64 -0.69 -9.50
C ASP A 110 2.24 0.79 -9.61
N LYS A 111 0.99 1.13 -9.28
CA LYS A 111 0.43 2.49 -9.42
C LYS A 111 0.90 3.50 -8.38
N VAL A 112 1.30 3.07 -7.18
CA VAL A 112 1.74 4.03 -6.15
C VAL A 112 3.07 4.67 -6.53
N ASP A 113 3.22 5.98 -6.34
CA ASP A 113 4.31 6.80 -6.88
C ASP A 113 5.55 6.91 -5.97
N SER A 114 5.67 6.09 -4.92
CA SER A 114 6.74 6.25 -3.94
C SER A 114 7.10 4.95 -3.23
N ASP A 115 8.20 5.01 -2.49
CA ASP A 115 8.70 3.94 -1.63
C ASP A 115 7.85 3.74 -0.37
N ILE A 116 7.26 4.78 0.23
CA ILE A 116 6.52 4.63 1.50
C ILE A 116 5.11 4.08 1.31
N LYS A 117 4.48 4.39 0.17
CA LYS A 117 3.08 4.02 -0.09
C LYS A 117 2.81 2.50 -0.13
N PRO A 118 3.70 1.63 -0.62
CA PRO A 118 3.52 0.17 -0.50
C PRO A 118 3.30 -0.32 0.94
N GLU A 119 4.00 0.26 1.92
CA GLU A 119 3.83 -0.11 3.33
C GLU A 119 2.48 0.40 3.87
N ILE A 120 2.05 1.59 3.46
CA ILE A 120 0.72 2.14 3.78
C ILE A 120 -0.39 1.28 3.15
N ALA A 121 -0.21 0.84 1.90
CA ALA A 121 -1.14 -0.07 1.24
C ALA A 121 -1.28 -1.35 2.08
N ALA A 122 -0.17 -1.98 2.48
CA ALA A 122 -0.21 -3.16 3.35
C ALA A 122 -1.02 -2.92 4.63
N LYS A 123 -0.85 -1.76 5.30
CA LYS A 123 -1.66 -1.42 6.48
C LYS A 123 -3.17 -1.38 6.18
N PHE A 124 -3.60 -0.85 5.04
CA PHE A 124 -5.02 -0.90 4.64
C PHE A 124 -5.55 -2.32 4.40
N PHE A 125 -4.74 -3.19 3.78
CA PHE A 125 -5.09 -4.61 3.62
C PHE A 125 -5.26 -5.31 4.98
N ILE A 126 -4.35 -5.02 5.93
CA ILE A 126 -4.42 -5.52 7.31
C ILE A 126 -5.68 -4.99 8.02
N ALA A 127 -5.95 -3.69 7.93
CA ALA A 127 -7.11 -3.05 8.55
C ALA A 127 -8.44 -3.61 8.03
N TYR A 128 -8.55 -3.83 6.71
CA TYR A 128 -9.71 -4.50 6.11
C TYR A 128 -9.89 -5.92 6.65
N THR A 129 -8.79 -6.67 6.80
CA THR A 129 -8.83 -8.02 7.36
C THR A 129 -9.35 -8.05 8.79
N LYS A 130 -8.94 -7.05 9.59
CA LYS A 130 -9.34 -6.89 10.99
C LYS A 130 -10.70 -6.20 11.18
N ASP A 131 -11.48 -6.04 10.10
CA ASP A 131 -12.79 -5.37 10.12
C ASP A 131 -12.76 -3.92 10.62
N LEU A 132 -11.59 -3.27 10.58
CA LEU A 132 -11.43 -1.86 10.92
C LEU A 132 -11.83 -0.95 9.75
N LEU A 133 -11.85 -1.49 8.53
CA LEU A 133 -12.36 -0.85 7.33
C LEU A 133 -13.40 -1.77 6.69
N SER A 134 -14.54 -1.23 6.30
CA SER A 134 -15.43 -1.90 5.35
C SER A 134 -14.74 -2.03 3.98
N TYR A 135 -15.27 -2.90 3.12
CA TYR A 135 -14.75 -3.05 1.75
C TYR A 135 -14.74 -1.73 0.98
N ASN A 136 -15.81 -0.94 1.11
CA ASN A 136 -15.90 0.36 0.45
C ASN A 136 -14.88 1.35 1.01
N GLU A 137 -14.65 1.39 2.31
CA GLU A 137 -13.63 2.27 2.91
C GLU A 137 -12.23 1.84 2.48
N PHE A 138 -11.93 0.54 2.51
CA PHE A 138 -10.65 -0.01 2.01
C PHE A 138 -10.36 0.44 0.58
N ARG A 139 -11.33 0.28 -0.33
CA ARG A 139 -11.19 0.68 -1.74
C ARG A 139 -10.93 2.17 -1.90
N HIS A 140 -11.64 3.00 -1.14
CA HIS A 140 -11.44 4.44 -1.18
C HIS A 140 -10.08 4.82 -0.57
N CYS A 141 -9.62 4.18 0.51
CA CYS A 141 -8.29 4.39 1.07
C CYS A 141 -7.18 4.04 0.05
N ILE A 142 -7.30 2.91 -0.66
CA ILE A 142 -6.36 2.53 -1.73
C ILE A 142 -6.38 3.55 -2.87
N PHE A 143 -7.55 4.02 -3.29
CA PHE A 143 -7.67 5.06 -4.30
C PHE A 143 -7.05 6.39 -3.84
N SER A 144 -7.35 6.84 -2.62
CA SER A 144 -6.76 8.04 -2.04
C SER A 144 -5.25 7.94 -1.93
N LEU A 145 -4.72 6.77 -1.56
CA LEU A 145 -3.29 6.49 -1.48
C LEU A 145 -2.59 6.63 -2.83
N GLU A 146 -3.23 6.17 -3.91
CA GLU A 146 -2.73 6.39 -5.26
C GLU A 146 -2.61 7.89 -5.59
N LYS A 147 -3.62 8.68 -5.23
CA LYS A 147 -3.75 10.10 -5.62
C LYS A 147 -2.98 11.09 -4.76
N VAL A 148 -2.91 10.88 -3.44
CA VAL A 148 -2.28 11.84 -2.51
C VAL A 148 -0.78 11.92 -2.79
N ALA A 149 -0.19 13.11 -2.87
CA ALA A 149 1.25 13.22 -3.09
C ALA A 149 2.03 12.60 -1.93
N SER A 150 3.03 11.77 -2.23
CA SER A 150 3.81 11.05 -1.19
C SER A 150 4.50 11.98 -0.18
N PHE A 151 4.93 13.16 -0.63
CA PHE A 151 5.56 14.20 0.20
C PHE A 151 4.56 15.06 1.01
N ASP A 152 3.26 14.77 0.92
CA ASP A 152 2.20 15.43 1.70
C ASP A 152 1.45 14.47 2.63
N ILE A 153 1.67 13.16 2.54
CA ILE A 153 0.95 12.15 3.35
C ILE A 153 1.16 12.37 4.85
N ASP A 154 2.37 12.74 5.25
CA ASP A 154 2.76 12.97 6.65
C ASP A 154 2.04 14.18 7.27
N LYS A 155 1.43 15.04 6.45
CA LYS A 155 0.64 16.19 6.91
C LYS A 155 -0.81 15.82 7.23
N LEU A 156 -1.30 14.66 6.80
CA LEU A 156 -2.70 14.24 7.03
C LEU A 156 -3.09 14.16 8.52
N PRO A 157 -2.23 13.69 9.47
CA PRO A 157 -2.55 13.77 10.89
C PRO A 157 -2.75 15.21 11.36
N SER A 158 -1.86 16.14 10.96
CA SER A 158 -2.00 17.56 11.30
C SER A 158 -3.25 18.17 10.66
N PHE A 159 -3.63 17.73 9.45
CA PHE A 159 -4.86 18.19 8.79
C PHE A 159 -6.12 17.84 9.58
N LEU A 160 -6.12 16.72 10.33
CA LEU A 160 -7.24 16.32 11.18
C LEU A 160 -7.38 17.15 12.46
N GLU A 161 -6.28 17.70 12.97
CA GLU A 161 -6.20 18.22 14.34
C GLU A 161 -5.97 19.75 14.40
N ASP A 162 -5.23 20.29 13.44
CA ASP A 162 -4.81 21.70 13.42
C ASP A 162 -5.85 22.58 12.73
N GLN A 163 -6.51 23.44 13.51
CA GLN A 163 -7.49 24.41 13.01
C GLN A 163 -6.87 25.46 12.07
N ASN A 164 -5.56 25.69 12.16
CA ASN A 164 -4.82 26.67 11.35
C ASN A 164 -4.06 25.99 10.19
N PHE A 165 -4.38 24.72 9.88
CA PHE A 165 -3.67 23.96 8.85
C PHE A 165 -3.60 24.69 7.50
N ALA A 166 -4.70 25.32 7.08
CA ALA A 166 -4.80 26.03 5.81
C ALA A 166 -3.94 27.31 5.76
N GLU A 167 -3.64 27.94 6.90
CA GLU A 167 -2.73 29.09 6.97
C GLU A 167 -1.26 28.65 6.91
N LYS A 168 -0.98 27.47 7.48
CA LYS A 168 0.36 26.89 7.57
C LYS A 168 0.81 26.25 6.24
N TYR A 169 -0.11 25.65 5.50
CA TYR A 169 0.17 24.95 4.25
C TYR A 169 -0.54 25.62 3.08
N GLY A 170 0.16 25.74 1.94
CA GLY A 170 -0.37 26.40 0.76
C GLY A 170 -1.55 25.67 0.11
N GLU A 171 -2.27 26.40 -0.74
CA GLU A 171 -3.44 25.91 -1.49
C GLU A 171 -3.19 24.59 -2.23
N SER A 172 -1.98 24.37 -2.77
CA SER A 172 -1.62 23.15 -3.48
C SER A 172 -1.76 21.88 -2.63
N VAL A 173 -1.42 21.93 -1.34
CA VAL A 173 -1.56 20.79 -0.41
C VAL A 173 -3.04 20.49 -0.17
N LEU A 174 -3.83 21.54 0.09
CA LEU A 174 -5.27 21.42 0.33
C LEU A 174 -5.99 20.85 -0.90
N LEU A 175 -5.69 21.36 -2.09
CA LEU A 175 -6.25 20.84 -3.35
C LEU A 175 -5.77 19.41 -3.63
N GLY A 176 -4.53 19.07 -3.27
CA GLY A 176 -4.03 17.69 -3.31
C GLY A 176 -4.88 16.74 -2.45
N PHE A 177 -5.23 17.17 -1.24
CA PHE A 177 -6.11 16.38 -0.35
C PHE A 177 -7.54 16.27 -0.88
N VAL A 178 -8.10 17.36 -1.45
CA VAL A 178 -9.41 17.31 -2.10
C VAL A 178 -9.41 16.33 -3.29
N ASN A 179 -8.40 16.41 -4.15
CA ASN A 179 -8.25 15.52 -5.30
C ASN A 179 -8.07 14.04 -4.91
N ALA A 180 -7.50 13.78 -3.73
CA ALA A 180 -7.41 12.45 -3.15
C ALA A 180 -8.68 12.01 -2.40
N GLY A 181 -9.71 12.85 -2.29
CA GLY A 181 -10.93 12.59 -1.51
C GLY A 181 -10.74 12.67 0.02
N LEU A 182 -9.59 13.18 0.46
CA LEU A 182 -9.21 13.35 1.87
C LEU A 182 -9.63 14.73 2.40
N GLY A 183 -9.82 15.71 1.51
CA GLY A 183 -10.39 17.02 1.83
C GLY A 183 -11.72 17.27 1.14
N VAL A 184 -12.54 18.17 1.70
CA VAL A 184 -13.77 18.66 1.07
C VAL A 184 -14.00 20.13 1.40
N ASN A 185 -14.50 20.92 0.44
CA ASN A 185 -14.97 22.27 0.71
C ASN A 185 -16.34 22.21 1.41
N ASN A 186 -16.46 22.82 2.58
CA ASN A 186 -17.68 22.79 3.38
C ASN A 186 -18.83 23.72 2.88
N GLY A 187 -18.60 24.51 1.82
CA GLY A 187 -19.63 25.30 1.15
C GLY A 187 -20.14 26.52 1.94
N GLY A 188 -19.29 27.13 2.76
CA GLY A 188 -19.65 28.34 3.53
C GLY A 188 -19.96 29.57 2.65
N LEU A 189 -20.82 30.46 3.16
CA LEU A 189 -21.26 31.69 2.47
C LEU A 189 -20.11 32.63 2.07
N ASP A 190 -18.98 32.59 2.79
CA ASP A 190 -17.77 33.39 2.53
C ASP A 190 -16.69 32.62 1.74
N GLY A 191 -17.07 31.57 0.99
CA GLY A 191 -16.15 30.76 0.17
C GLY A 191 -15.78 29.39 0.76
N GLY A 192 -16.20 29.13 1.99
CA GLY A 192 -16.00 27.85 2.69
C GLY A 192 -14.54 27.56 3.06
N TRP A 193 -14.34 26.48 3.81
CA TRP A 193 -13.05 25.98 4.24
C TRP A 193 -12.86 24.56 3.70
N ILE A 194 -11.63 24.21 3.33
CA ILE A 194 -11.26 22.82 3.05
C ILE A 194 -11.03 22.13 4.39
N ILE A 195 -11.89 21.15 4.68
CA ILE A 195 -11.85 20.37 5.91
C ILE A 195 -11.61 18.89 5.61
N PRO A 196 -11.10 18.10 6.57
CA PRO A 196 -10.91 16.67 6.38
C PRO A 196 -12.22 15.92 6.19
N THR A 197 -12.21 14.91 5.32
CA THR A 197 -13.34 13.99 5.15
C THR A 197 -13.35 12.89 6.22
N LYS A 198 -14.48 12.18 6.34
CA LYS A 198 -14.52 10.93 7.12
C LYS A 198 -13.50 9.90 6.62
N LEU A 199 -13.27 9.85 5.31
CA LEU A 199 -12.26 9.01 4.70
C LEU A 199 -10.85 9.40 5.16
N CYS A 200 -10.54 10.69 5.27
CA CYS A 200 -9.26 11.14 5.83
C CYS A 200 -9.03 10.65 7.25
N LYS A 201 -10.07 10.67 8.09
CA LYS A 201 -10.00 10.10 9.44
C LYS A 201 -9.68 8.61 9.39
N SER A 202 -10.45 7.82 8.63
CA SER A 202 -10.21 6.37 8.49
C SER A 202 -8.83 6.07 7.90
N PHE A 203 -8.37 6.87 6.93
CA PHE A 203 -7.05 6.76 6.32
C PHE A 203 -5.95 6.92 7.39
N VAL A 204 -5.98 8.01 8.16
CA VAL A 204 -4.96 8.29 9.19
C VAL A 204 -4.99 7.23 10.28
N GLU A 205 -6.17 6.89 10.80
CA GLU A 205 -6.32 5.93 11.91
C GLU A 205 -5.83 4.52 11.57
N ASN A 206 -5.92 4.11 10.30
CA ASN A 206 -5.58 2.76 9.87
C ASN A 206 -4.23 2.65 9.15
N ALA A 207 -3.54 3.77 8.88
CA ALA A 207 -2.26 3.73 8.18
C ALA A 207 -1.13 4.62 8.74
N LEU A 208 -1.46 5.73 9.42
CA LEU A 208 -0.45 6.72 9.81
C LEU A 208 -0.28 6.87 11.33
N LYS A 209 -1.15 6.23 12.12
CA LYS A 209 -0.94 5.96 13.54
C LYS A 209 -0.25 4.60 13.73
#